data_AF-A0A2W7SLB7-F1
#
_entry.id   AF-A0A2W7SLB7-F1
#
_cell.length_a   1.000
_cell.length_b   1.000
_cell.length_c   1.000
_cell.angle_alpha   90.00
_cell.angle_beta   90.00
_cell.angle_gamma   90.00
#
_symmetry.space_group_name_H-M   'P 1'
#
loop_
_entity.id
_entity.type
_entity.pdbx_description
1 polymer ?
#
loop_
_entity_poly.entity_id
_entity_poly.type
_entity_poly.pdbx_seq_one_letter_code
_entity_poly.pdbx_strand_id
1 'polypeptide(L)'
;MSQKFNILWADDEIDLLKPHILFLEQKGYAITTVNSGVDAIEEVEQKNFDVIFLDEMMPGMTGLETLQQIKQIKPQVPVVMITKSEEEHIMDDAIGGKIADYLIKPINPSQILLSVKKLLQNKQLIDERTTQSYQQDFMNISMAFDDAEDHQDWADIYRKLTYWEMQIDDTENKNMLPVLESQKIEANANFSKFIKENYLDWMEEKNPTKPLLSHQVMKKKVFPHIKEKKPLFFIVIDNFRLDQWEDIESIISPYFNIKDKGTYYSILPTTTAFARNALFSGMMPMDMARFYPNFWEDEDSDEGKNNFEEEWLKINLEKNRLPIKSSYNKIIQAHQGKAVLEQFHTFLQNDLNVLVYNFVDMVSHARTDMKMIRELAPDESAYRSLTSSWFEHSSLFELLKKIHDAGAEVIITTDHGTKRVNKPYRIIGDKNVTTNLRYKQGKNLNFEQGKVFEIKKPEDAKLPRLNVSSTYVFAVEDYFFAYPNNYNYYVNFYKDTFQHGGVSLEEMIIPIVHLSPK
;
A
#
# COMPACT_ATOMS: atom_id res chain seq x y z
N MET A 1 -1.45 -33.93 20.07
CA MET A 1 -2.66 -34.59 19.55
C MET A 1 -3.30 -33.60 18.60
N SER A 2 -3.54 -33.97 17.34
CA SER A 2 -4.24 -33.10 16.38
C SER A 2 -5.64 -32.81 16.91
N GLN A 3 -6.03 -31.54 16.95
CA GLN A 3 -7.39 -31.15 17.31
C GLN A 3 -8.39 -31.82 16.35
N LYS A 4 -9.39 -32.51 16.91
CA LYS A 4 -10.40 -33.23 16.14
C LYS A 4 -11.54 -32.27 15.87
N PHE A 5 -11.72 -31.84 14.61
CA PHE A 5 -12.80 -30.93 14.23
C PHE A 5 -14.16 -31.67 14.26
N ASN A 6 -15.18 -31.01 14.80
CA ASN A 6 -16.55 -31.51 14.93
C ASN A 6 -17.44 -30.93 13.83
N ILE A 7 -18.13 -31.79 13.09
CA ILE A 7 -19.02 -31.41 11.99
C ILE A 7 -20.42 -31.89 12.32
N LEU A 8 -21.41 -31.01 12.17
CA LEU A 8 -22.83 -31.39 12.19
C LEU A 8 -23.31 -31.60 10.77
N TRP A 9 -24.04 -32.68 10.51
CA TRP A 9 -24.67 -32.93 9.22
C TRP A 9 -26.16 -33.21 9.42
N ALA A 10 -27.00 -32.29 8.95
CA ALA A 10 -28.45 -32.37 8.96
C ALA A 10 -28.97 -32.68 7.55
N ASP A 11 -29.60 -33.84 7.37
CA ASP A 11 -30.22 -34.29 6.11
C ASP A 11 -31.32 -35.31 6.46
N ASP A 12 -32.48 -35.26 5.81
CA ASP A 12 -33.60 -36.17 6.10
C ASP A 12 -33.38 -37.59 5.57
N GLU A 13 -32.41 -37.75 4.66
CA GLU A 13 -31.95 -39.01 4.10
C GLU A 13 -30.56 -39.40 4.62
N ILE A 14 -30.19 -39.02 5.87
CA ILE A 14 -28.83 -39.18 6.41
C ILE A 14 -28.28 -40.62 6.34
N ASP A 15 -29.15 -41.63 6.43
CA ASP A 15 -28.78 -43.04 6.35
C ASP A 15 -28.16 -43.38 4.98
N LEU A 16 -28.58 -42.71 3.90
CA LEU A 16 -28.01 -42.86 2.56
C LEU A 16 -26.61 -42.25 2.45
N LEU A 17 -26.26 -41.32 3.35
CA LEU A 17 -24.98 -40.61 3.39
C LEU A 17 -23.93 -41.30 4.26
N LYS A 18 -24.24 -42.47 4.81
CA LYS A 18 -23.33 -43.28 5.64
C LYS A 18 -21.94 -43.52 5.02
N PRO A 19 -21.79 -43.79 3.70
CA PRO A 19 -20.47 -43.91 3.08
C PRO A 19 -19.64 -42.62 3.18
N HIS A 20 -20.27 -41.45 3.03
CA HIS A 20 -19.61 -40.13 3.11
C HIS A 20 -19.22 -39.79 4.54
N ILE A 21 -20.07 -40.12 5.51
CA ILE A 21 -19.79 -39.96 6.94
C ILE A 21 -18.55 -40.78 7.32
N LEU A 22 -18.54 -42.07 6.98
CA LEU A 22 -17.38 -42.95 7.23
C LEU A 22 -16.10 -42.45 6.57
N PHE A 23 -16.21 -41.91 5.35
CA PHE A 23 -15.08 -41.32 4.66
C PHE A 23 -14.49 -40.11 5.42
N LEU A 24 -15.32 -39.21 5.93
CA LEU A 24 -14.85 -38.06 6.73
C LEU A 24 -14.27 -38.50 8.08
N GLU A 25 -14.89 -39.48 8.75
CA GLU A 25 -14.36 -40.03 10.00
C GLU A 25 -12.96 -40.65 9.82
N GLN A 26 -12.74 -41.38 8.72
CA GLN A 26 -11.41 -41.90 8.35
C GLN A 26 -10.38 -40.80 8.08
N LYS A 27 -10.83 -39.61 7.66
CA LYS A 27 -9.98 -38.41 7.49
C LYS A 27 -9.75 -37.64 8.80
N GLY A 28 -10.28 -38.12 9.92
CA GLY A 28 -10.02 -37.59 11.25
C GLY A 28 -11.07 -36.60 11.75
N TYR A 29 -12.18 -36.40 11.06
CA TYR A 29 -13.28 -35.55 11.51
C TYR A 29 -14.22 -36.31 12.47
N ALA A 30 -14.85 -35.61 13.41
CA ALA A 30 -15.92 -36.16 14.24
C ALA A 30 -17.26 -35.67 13.67
N ILE A 31 -18.13 -36.59 13.27
CA ILE A 31 -19.40 -36.25 12.62
C ILE A 31 -20.56 -36.51 13.58
N THR A 32 -21.39 -35.50 13.81
CA THR A 32 -22.70 -35.61 14.46
C THR A 32 -23.76 -35.53 13.37
N THR A 33 -24.71 -36.44 13.38
CA THR A 33 -25.76 -36.56 12.36
C THR A 33 -27.12 -36.34 12.96
N VAL A 34 -27.99 -35.64 12.23
CA VAL A 34 -29.39 -35.39 12.61
C VAL A 34 -30.28 -35.47 11.37
N ASN A 35 -31.56 -35.76 11.57
CA ASN A 35 -32.52 -36.03 10.48
C ASN A 35 -33.46 -34.86 10.18
N SER A 36 -33.34 -33.76 10.91
CA SER A 36 -34.23 -32.61 10.76
C SER A 36 -33.55 -31.31 11.14
N GLY A 37 -34.09 -30.20 10.64
CA GLY A 37 -33.62 -28.87 11.00
C GLY A 37 -33.81 -28.52 12.47
N VAL A 38 -34.86 -29.04 13.11
CA VAL A 38 -35.13 -28.83 14.55
C VAL A 38 -34.05 -29.49 15.40
N ASP A 39 -33.71 -30.75 15.11
CA ASP A 39 -32.65 -31.48 15.80
C ASP A 39 -31.28 -30.78 15.60
N ALA A 40 -31.05 -30.21 14.42
CA ALA A 40 -29.83 -29.46 14.13
C ALA A 40 -29.71 -28.22 15.02
N ILE A 41 -30.80 -27.49 15.23
CA ILE A 41 -30.84 -26.33 16.13
C ILE A 41 -30.56 -26.75 17.57
N GLU A 42 -31.23 -27.81 18.05
CA GLU A 42 -31.02 -28.33 19.41
C GLU A 42 -29.56 -28.75 19.66
N GLU A 43 -28.93 -29.41 18.68
CA GLU A 43 -27.51 -29.80 18.78
C GLU A 43 -26.60 -28.56 18.81
N VAL A 44 -26.87 -27.53 18.01
CA VAL A 44 -26.08 -26.28 17.96
C VAL A 44 -26.22 -25.46 19.25
N GLU A 45 -27.35 -25.56 19.95
CA GLU A 45 -27.52 -24.95 21.27
C GLU A 45 -26.66 -25.64 22.34
N GLN A 46 -26.54 -26.97 22.25
CA GLN A 46 -25.85 -27.79 23.25
C GLN A 46 -24.35 -27.89 23.02
N LYS A 47 -23.89 -27.89 21.77
CA LYS A 47 -22.50 -28.15 21.38
C LYS A 47 -21.99 -27.10 20.38
N ASN A 48 -20.67 -26.95 20.32
CA ASN A 48 -20.03 -26.16 19.26
C ASN A 48 -19.60 -27.09 18.12
N PHE A 49 -19.87 -26.68 16.89
CA PHE A 49 -19.41 -27.33 15.68
C PHE A 49 -18.50 -26.39 14.90
N ASP A 50 -17.55 -26.96 14.18
CA ASP A 50 -16.59 -26.23 13.35
C ASP A 50 -17.13 -26.00 11.93
N VAL A 51 -17.98 -26.91 11.42
CA VAL A 51 -18.76 -26.77 10.17
C VAL A 51 -20.12 -27.43 10.34
N ILE A 52 -21.13 -26.88 9.68
CA ILE A 52 -22.46 -27.49 9.57
C ILE A 52 -22.77 -27.74 8.09
N PHE A 53 -23.07 -29.00 7.74
CA PHE A 53 -23.71 -29.37 6.48
C PHE A 53 -25.22 -29.41 6.68
N LEU A 54 -25.95 -28.68 5.84
CA LEU A 54 -27.38 -28.50 6.00
C LEU A 54 -28.09 -28.75 4.68
N ASP A 55 -28.91 -29.80 4.63
CA ASP A 55 -29.77 -30.04 3.47
C ASP A 55 -30.82 -28.95 3.34
N GLU A 56 -31.04 -28.49 2.11
CA GLU A 56 -32.03 -27.47 1.81
C GLU A 56 -33.46 -27.98 2.02
N MET A 57 -33.70 -29.24 1.63
CA MET A 57 -35.04 -29.81 1.49
C MET A 57 -35.31 -30.86 2.57
N MET A 58 -35.58 -30.42 3.81
CA MET A 58 -35.98 -31.29 4.91
C MET A 58 -37.49 -31.15 5.24
N PRO A 59 -38.17 -32.24 5.64
CA PRO A 59 -39.56 -32.18 6.11
C PRO A 59 -39.72 -31.30 7.36
N GLY A 60 -40.82 -30.55 7.40
CA GLY A 60 -41.19 -29.72 8.54
C GLY A 60 -40.57 -28.32 8.49
N MET A 61 -39.26 -28.22 8.77
CA MET A 61 -38.51 -26.96 8.70
C MET A 61 -37.49 -27.02 7.56
N THR A 62 -37.51 -26.02 6.69
CA THR A 62 -36.59 -25.96 5.55
C THR A 62 -35.17 -25.64 5.99
N GLY A 63 -34.16 -26.03 5.20
CA GLY A 63 -32.76 -25.74 5.49
C GLY A 63 -32.48 -24.23 5.59
N LEU A 64 -33.18 -23.39 4.82
CA LEU A 64 -33.03 -21.93 4.91
C LEU A 64 -33.56 -21.36 6.23
N GLU A 65 -34.72 -21.83 6.71
CA GLU A 65 -35.25 -21.43 8.01
C GLU A 65 -34.32 -21.90 9.15
N THR A 66 -33.81 -23.13 9.04
CA THR A 66 -32.84 -23.69 9.99
C THR A 66 -31.55 -22.87 10.02
N LEU A 67 -31.00 -22.51 8.85
CA LEU A 67 -29.82 -21.65 8.73
C LEU A 67 -30.03 -20.32 9.46
N GLN A 68 -31.20 -19.68 9.30
CA GLN A 68 -31.48 -18.41 9.96
C GLN A 68 -31.43 -18.53 11.48
N GLN A 69 -32.01 -19.60 12.05
CA GLN A 69 -31.99 -19.82 13.50
C GLN A 69 -30.59 -20.17 14.00
N ILE A 70 -29.88 -21.07 13.31
CA ILE A 70 -28.48 -21.41 13.62
C ILE A 70 -27.62 -20.13 13.64
N LYS A 71 -27.80 -19.22 12.66
CA LYS A 71 -27.04 -17.98 12.59
C LYS A 71 -27.41 -16.95 13.65
N GLN A 72 -28.61 -17.03 14.24
CA GLN A 72 -28.97 -16.24 15.42
C GLN A 72 -28.27 -16.75 16.68
N ILE A 73 -28.12 -18.06 16.82
CA ILE A 73 -27.50 -18.70 18.00
C ILE A 73 -25.97 -18.70 17.91
N LYS A 74 -25.42 -19.06 16.75
CA LYS A 74 -23.99 -19.16 16.43
C LYS A 74 -23.69 -18.45 15.11
N PRO A 75 -23.59 -17.10 15.08
CA PRO A 75 -23.39 -16.35 13.83
C PRO A 75 -22.12 -16.75 13.05
N GLN A 76 -21.06 -17.14 13.78
CA GLN A 76 -19.73 -17.40 13.23
C GLN A 76 -19.54 -18.82 12.69
N VAL A 77 -20.44 -19.78 12.97
CA VAL A 77 -20.26 -21.15 12.48
C VAL A 77 -20.46 -21.20 10.96
N PRO A 78 -19.49 -21.69 10.17
CA PRO A 78 -19.67 -21.80 8.73
C PRO A 78 -20.71 -22.89 8.43
N VAL A 79 -21.70 -22.53 7.62
CA VAL A 79 -22.76 -23.45 7.18
C VAL A 79 -22.62 -23.65 5.68
N VAL A 80 -22.55 -24.90 5.26
CA VAL A 80 -22.52 -25.32 3.86
C VAL A 80 -23.89 -25.90 3.51
N MET A 81 -24.59 -25.24 2.60
CA MET A 81 -25.90 -25.72 2.14
C MET A 81 -25.70 -26.87 1.15
N ILE A 82 -26.56 -27.88 1.23
CA ILE A 82 -26.60 -28.98 0.27
C ILE A 82 -27.94 -28.88 -0.47
N THR A 83 -27.90 -28.78 -1.80
CA THR A 83 -29.09 -28.52 -2.63
C THR A 83 -29.22 -29.50 -3.79
N LYS A 84 -30.44 -29.68 -4.30
CA LYS A 84 -30.73 -30.43 -5.54
C LYS A 84 -30.78 -29.52 -6.79
N SER A 85 -30.76 -28.19 -6.63
CA SER A 85 -30.88 -27.22 -7.74
C SER A 85 -29.53 -26.60 -8.11
N GLU A 86 -29.31 -26.38 -9.42
CA GLU A 86 -28.16 -25.61 -9.94
C GLU A 86 -28.44 -24.09 -9.98
N GLU A 87 -29.61 -23.63 -9.52
CA GLU A 87 -30.08 -22.26 -9.74
C GLU A 87 -29.40 -21.19 -8.85
N GLU A 88 -29.07 -20.05 -9.45
CA GLU A 88 -28.50 -18.83 -8.85
C GLU A 88 -29.34 -18.20 -7.71
N HIS A 89 -30.58 -18.67 -7.50
CA HIS A 89 -31.54 -18.06 -6.56
C HIS A 89 -31.07 -18.03 -5.09
N ILE A 90 -30.29 -19.01 -4.65
CA ILE A 90 -29.75 -19.05 -3.27
C ILE A 90 -28.72 -17.91 -3.03
N MET A 91 -28.03 -17.46 -4.09
CA MET A 91 -27.08 -16.33 -4.02
C MET A 91 -27.77 -14.97 -4.11
N ASP A 92 -28.88 -14.88 -4.85
CA ASP A 92 -29.67 -13.64 -5.02
C ASP A 92 -30.59 -13.33 -3.83
N ASP A 93 -30.98 -14.35 -3.06
CA ASP A 93 -31.74 -14.16 -1.84
C ASP A 93 -30.91 -13.44 -0.77
N ALA A 94 -31.57 -12.65 0.10
CA ALA A 94 -30.97 -11.88 1.20
C ALA A 94 -30.20 -12.70 2.27
N ILE A 95 -29.97 -13.99 1.99
CA ILE A 95 -29.37 -15.02 2.83
C ILE A 95 -27.98 -15.43 2.30
N GLY A 96 -27.60 -15.09 1.07
CA GLY A 96 -26.29 -15.44 0.47
C GLY A 96 -25.08 -15.03 1.33
N GLY A 97 -25.18 -13.93 2.09
CA GLY A 97 -24.13 -13.50 3.03
C GLY A 97 -24.03 -14.32 4.33
N LYS A 98 -24.92 -15.29 4.57
CA LYS A 98 -24.96 -16.11 5.80
C LYS A 98 -24.42 -17.53 5.59
N ILE A 99 -24.30 -17.99 4.35
CA ILE A 99 -23.72 -19.30 4.00
C ILE A 99 -22.23 -19.18 3.71
N ALA A 100 -21.47 -20.22 4.01
CA ALA A 100 -20.03 -20.26 3.76
C ALA A 100 -19.68 -20.94 2.44
N ASP A 101 -20.51 -21.88 1.98
CA ASP A 101 -20.40 -22.56 0.70
C ASP A 101 -21.73 -23.26 0.36
N TYR A 102 -21.85 -23.85 -0.83
CA TYR A 102 -22.91 -24.81 -1.14
C TYR A 102 -22.39 -26.00 -1.95
N LEU A 103 -23.08 -27.13 -1.87
CA LEU A 103 -22.79 -28.36 -2.60
C LEU A 103 -24.06 -28.87 -3.30
N ILE A 104 -23.91 -29.36 -4.51
CA ILE A 104 -25.03 -29.85 -5.33
C ILE A 104 -25.09 -31.39 -5.24
N LYS A 105 -26.28 -31.94 -4.99
CA LYS A 105 -26.56 -33.40 -5.03
C LYS A 105 -26.52 -33.89 -6.49
N PRO A 106 -25.95 -35.06 -6.81
CA PRO A 106 -25.43 -36.07 -5.89
C PRO A 106 -24.05 -35.73 -5.33
N ILE A 107 -23.90 -35.87 -4.01
CA ILE A 107 -22.73 -35.37 -3.31
C ILE A 107 -21.52 -36.27 -3.54
N ASN A 108 -20.41 -35.72 -4.03
CA ASN A 108 -19.15 -36.44 -4.16
C ASN A 108 -18.34 -36.35 -2.85
N PRO A 109 -17.86 -37.48 -2.26
CA PRO A 109 -17.01 -37.46 -1.06
C PRO A 109 -15.80 -36.51 -1.15
N SER A 110 -15.19 -36.38 -2.34
CA SER A 110 -14.08 -35.45 -2.57
C SER A 110 -14.49 -33.98 -2.50
N GLN A 111 -15.70 -33.63 -2.97
CA GLN A 111 -16.21 -32.25 -2.90
C GLN A 111 -16.49 -31.84 -1.45
N ILE A 112 -17.09 -32.73 -0.65
CA ILE A 112 -17.32 -32.46 0.78
C ILE A 112 -15.99 -32.22 1.49
N LEU A 113 -15.01 -33.11 1.29
CA LEU A 113 -13.70 -32.96 1.91
C LEU A 113 -13.01 -31.66 1.49
N LEU A 114 -13.15 -31.24 0.23
CA LEU A 114 -12.60 -29.98 -0.24
C LEU A 114 -13.26 -28.79 0.46
N SER A 115 -14.59 -28.80 0.61
CA SER A 115 -15.34 -27.76 1.33
C SER A 115 -14.93 -27.70 2.81
N VAL A 116 -14.85 -28.85 3.50
CA VAL A 116 -14.35 -28.91 4.89
C VAL A 116 -12.92 -28.36 4.99
N LYS A 117 -12.02 -28.76 4.09
CA LYS A 117 -10.63 -28.26 4.09
C LYS A 117 -10.54 -26.75 3.85
N LYS A 118 -11.32 -26.23 2.91
CA LYS A 118 -11.42 -24.80 2.61
C LYS A 118 -11.90 -24.00 3.83
N LEU A 119 -12.81 -24.57 4.64
CA LEU A 119 -13.35 -23.91 5.82
C LEU A 119 -12.47 -24.07 7.07
N LEU A 120 -11.83 -25.23 7.25
CA LEU A 120 -11.16 -25.60 8.50
C LEU A 120 -9.62 -25.62 8.45
N GLN A 121 -9.04 -25.92 7.28
CA GLN A 121 -7.59 -26.16 7.15
C GLN A 121 -6.89 -25.10 6.29
N ASN A 122 -7.63 -24.21 5.65
CA ASN A 122 -7.06 -23.28 4.68
C ASN A 122 -6.03 -22.35 5.35
N LYS A 123 -6.29 -21.87 6.57
CA LYS A 123 -5.36 -20.98 7.28
C LYS A 123 -4.02 -21.65 7.61
N GLN A 124 -4.03 -22.84 8.21
CA GLN A 124 -2.78 -23.53 8.54
C GLN A 124 -2.00 -23.97 7.29
N LEU A 125 -2.70 -24.42 6.24
CA LEU A 125 -2.06 -24.80 4.97
C LEU A 125 -1.49 -23.57 4.23
N ILE A 126 -2.16 -22.42 4.30
CA ILE A 126 -1.65 -21.14 3.77
C ILE A 126 -0.39 -20.75 4.54
N ASP A 127 -0.42 -20.76 5.87
CA ASP A 127 0.74 -20.42 6.72
C ASP A 127 1.96 -21.30 6.43
N GLU A 128 1.77 -22.63 6.36
CA GLU A 128 2.83 -23.59 6.04
C GLU A 128 3.37 -23.37 4.62
N ARG A 129 2.50 -23.13 3.64
CA ARG A 129 2.89 -22.88 2.25
C ARG A 129 3.61 -21.55 2.07
N THR A 130 3.13 -20.48 2.69
CA THR A 130 3.77 -19.15 2.67
C THR A 130 5.16 -19.24 3.29
N THR A 131 5.29 -19.90 4.44
CA THR A 131 6.58 -20.13 5.10
C THR A 131 7.54 -20.89 4.19
N GLN A 132 7.11 -22.02 3.62
CA GLN A 132 7.95 -22.82 2.72
C GLN A 132 8.35 -22.04 1.45
N SER A 133 7.41 -21.31 0.85
CA SER A 133 7.65 -20.55 -0.37
C SER A 133 8.62 -19.39 -0.13
N TYR A 134 8.47 -18.68 0.99
CA TYR A 134 9.41 -17.63 1.38
C TYR A 134 10.80 -18.20 1.69
N GLN A 135 10.90 -19.35 2.36
CA GLN A 135 12.19 -20.01 2.61
C GLN A 135 12.92 -20.40 1.32
N GLN A 136 12.19 -20.82 0.28
CA GLN A 136 12.76 -21.10 -1.04
C GLN A 136 13.26 -19.82 -1.72
N ASP A 137 12.52 -18.73 -1.60
CA ASP A 137 12.87 -17.44 -2.20
C ASP A 137 13.92 -16.65 -1.40
N PHE A 138 14.12 -16.95 -0.12
CA PHE A 138 15.06 -16.26 0.76
C PHE A 138 16.45 -16.15 0.12
N MET A 139 16.99 -17.27 -0.37
CA MET A 139 18.31 -17.32 -1.00
C MET A 139 18.35 -16.52 -2.31
N ASN A 140 17.28 -16.54 -3.10
CA ASN A 140 17.19 -15.80 -4.35
C ASN A 140 17.18 -14.28 -4.09
N ILE A 141 16.46 -13.84 -3.05
CA ILE A 141 16.41 -12.43 -2.64
C ILE A 141 17.78 -11.97 -2.15
N SER A 142 18.43 -12.75 -1.28
CA SER A 142 19.77 -12.40 -0.79
C SER A 142 20.82 -12.35 -1.90
N MET A 143 20.80 -13.29 -2.86
CA MET A 143 21.71 -13.24 -4.02
C MET A 143 21.44 -12.01 -4.90
N ALA A 144 20.17 -11.63 -5.08
CA ALA A 144 19.82 -10.44 -5.87
C ALA A 144 20.41 -9.14 -5.29
N PHE A 145 20.69 -9.06 -3.98
CA PHE A 145 21.32 -7.86 -3.40
C PHE A 145 22.74 -7.62 -3.92
N ASP A 146 23.52 -8.71 -4.09
CA ASP A 146 24.90 -8.66 -4.56
C ASP A 146 24.96 -8.54 -6.09
N ASP A 147 23.99 -9.13 -6.79
CA ASP A 147 23.90 -9.15 -8.24
C ASP A 147 23.21 -7.91 -8.83
N ALA A 148 22.64 -7.02 -8.02
CA ALA A 148 21.95 -5.82 -8.49
C ALA A 148 22.93 -4.84 -9.16
N GLU A 149 22.81 -4.67 -10.48
CA GLU A 149 23.67 -3.81 -11.29
C GLU A 149 23.04 -2.44 -11.51
N ASP A 150 21.71 -2.36 -11.59
CA ASP A 150 21.00 -1.14 -11.96
C ASP A 150 19.78 -0.81 -11.09
N HIS A 151 19.11 0.30 -11.42
CA HIS A 151 17.95 0.78 -10.68
C HIS A 151 16.72 -0.15 -10.84
N GLN A 152 16.65 -0.93 -11.92
CA GLN A 152 15.52 -1.82 -12.17
C GLN A 152 15.62 -3.04 -11.27
N ASP A 153 16.83 -3.58 -11.08
CA ASP A 153 17.09 -4.65 -10.11
C ASP A 153 16.62 -4.25 -8.71
N TRP A 154 16.94 -3.02 -8.27
CA TRP A 154 16.49 -2.51 -6.97
C TRP A 154 14.98 -2.33 -6.88
N ALA A 155 14.32 -1.92 -7.96
CA ALA A 155 12.86 -1.85 -8.00
C ALA A 155 12.22 -3.25 -7.91
N ASP A 156 12.80 -4.25 -8.55
CA ASP A 156 12.33 -5.64 -8.51
C ASP A 156 12.59 -6.30 -7.16
N ILE A 157 13.75 -6.06 -6.55
CA ILE A 157 14.05 -6.45 -5.18
C ILE A 157 13.03 -5.85 -4.21
N TYR A 158 12.75 -4.54 -4.33
CA TYR A 158 11.79 -3.89 -3.44
C TYR A 158 10.38 -4.46 -3.60
N ARG A 159 9.90 -4.66 -4.84
CA ARG A 159 8.62 -5.33 -5.11
C ARG A 159 8.56 -6.72 -4.48
N LYS A 160 9.65 -7.49 -4.58
CA LYS A 160 9.71 -8.86 -4.04
C LYS A 160 9.67 -8.89 -2.51
N LEU A 161 10.38 -7.97 -1.86
CA LEU A 161 10.34 -7.80 -0.40
C LEU A 161 8.95 -7.37 0.06
N THR A 162 8.34 -6.40 -0.61
CA THR A 162 6.96 -5.95 -0.34
C THR A 162 5.95 -7.08 -0.50
N TYR A 163 6.04 -7.86 -1.57
CA TYR A 163 5.19 -9.03 -1.78
C TYR A 163 5.26 -10.00 -0.59
N TRP A 164 6.47 -10.37 -0.16
CA TRP A 164 6.63 -11.30 0.96
C TRP A 164 6.20 -10.71 2.30
N GLU A 165 6.39 -9.41 2.51
CA GLU A 165 5.87 -8.72 3.69
C GLU A 165 4.35 -8.86 3.79
N MET A 166 3.64 -8.59 2.69
CA MET A 166 2.19 -8.71 2.63
C MET A 166 1.74 -10.16 2.80
N GLN A 167 2.37 -11.12 2.11
CA GLN A 167 2.01 -12.53 2.22
C GLN A 167 2.21 -13.07 3.64
N ILE A 168 3.27 -12.65 4.34
CA ILE A 168 3.50 -13.04 5.75
C ILE A 168 2.52 -12.32 6.67
N ASP A 169 2.18 -11.08 6.40
CA ASP A 169 1.22 -10.32 7.22
C ASP A 169 -0.19 -10.91 7.21
N ASP A 170 -0.60 -11.54 6.11
CA ASP A 170 -1.87 -12.24 5.95
C ASP A 170 -1.93 -13.60 6.68
N THR A 171 -0.79 -14.12 7.16
CA THR A 171 -0.73 -15.36 7.95
C THR A 171 -1.03 -15.11 9.42
N GLU A 172 -1.64 -16.09 10.10
CA GLU A 172 -1.80 -16.02 11.56
C GLU A 172 -0.45 -16.18 12.26
N ASN A 173 0.43 -17.01 11.69
CA ASN A 173 1.76 -17.29 12.22
C ASN A 173 2.89 -16.48 11.56
N LYS A 174 3.22 -15.32 12.14
CA LYS A 174 4.25 -14.39 11.65
C LYS A 174 5.71 -14.76 12.00
N ASN A 175 6.02 -16.06 12.17
CA ASN A 175 7.37 -16.51 12.57
C ASN A 175 8.50 -16.10 11.62
N MET A 176 8.21 -15.91 10.33
CA MET A 176 9.21 -15.50 9.33
C MET A 176 9.41 -13.98 9.26
N LEU A 177 8.56 -13.18 9.92
CA LEU A 177 8.64 -11.72 9.87
C LEU A 177 10.00 -11.19 10.35
N PRO A 178 10.61 -11.66 11.46
CA PRO A 178 11.95 -11.19 11.87
C PRO A 178 13.06 -11.49 10.86
N VAL A 179 12.92 -12.59 10.10
CA VAL A 179 13.87 -12.97 9.05
C VAL A 179 13.74 -12.02 7.86
N LEU A 180 12.51 -11.72 7.44
CA LEU A 180 12.24 -10.72 6.41
C LEU A 180 12.71 -9.32 6.80
N GLU A 181 12.47 -8.90 8.04
CA GLU A 181 12.97 -7.62 8.55
C GLU A 181 14.49 -7.53 8.49
N SER A 182 15.20 -8.63 8.76
CA SER A 182 16.66 -8.69 8.62
C SER A 182 17.09 -8.53 7.15
N GLN A 183 16.40 -9.17 6.20
CA GLN A 183 16.66 -8.98 4.76
C GLN A 183 16.34 -7.56 4.30
N LYS A 184 15.26 -6.92 4.79
CA LYS A 184 14.93 -5.52 4.46
C LYS A 184 15.99 -4.54 4.97
N ILE A 185 16.61 -4.82 6.12
CA ILE A 185 17.74 -4.03 6.65
C ILE A 185 18.96 -4.18 5.74
N GLU A 186 19.30 -5.41 5.35
CA GLU A 186 20.42 -5.70 4.44
C GLU A 186 20.22 -5.07 3.05
N ALA A 187 19.02 -5.21 2.48
CA ALA A 187 18.63 -4.58 1.22
C ALA A 187 18.78 -3.06 1.28
N ASN A 188 18.33 -2.41 2.35
CA ASN A 188 18.49 -0.97 2.51
C ASN A 188 19.95 -0.54 2.66
N ALA A 189 20.80 -1.35 3.30
CA ALA A 189 22.24 -1.06 3.41
C ALA A 189 22.93 -1.12 2.04
N ASN A 190 22.65 -2.16 1.25
CA ASN A 190 23.18 -2.31 -0.11
C ASN A 190 22.61 -1.25 -1.07
N PHE A 191 21.30 -0.97 -1.00
CA PHE A 191 20.67 0.10 -1.76
C PHE A 191 21.28 1.47 -1.43
N SER A 192 21.55 1.74 -0.16
CA SER A 192 22.20 2.99 0.25
C SER A 192 23.60 3.14 -0.33
N LYS A 193 24.34 2.04 -0.49
CA LYS A 193 25.64 2.04 -1.17
C LYS A 193 25.46 2.31 -2.67
N PHE A 194 24.52 1.61 -3.31
CA PHE A 194 24.18 1.82 -4.72
C PHE A 194 23.81 3.28 -5.02
N ILE A 195 22.95 3.91 -4.20
CA ILE A 195 22.57 5.32 -4.38
C ILE A 195 23.77 6.26 -4.22
N LYS A 196 24.65 6.04 -3.22
CA LYS A 196 25.87 6.85 -3.04
C LYS A 196 26.79 6.79 -4.25
N GLU A 197 26.86 5.65 -4.91
CA GLU A 197 27.73 5.40 -6.07
C GLU A 197 27.14 5.93 -7.38
N ASN A 198 25.81 5.95 -7.53
CA ASN A 198 25.15 6.20 -8.82
C ASN A 198 24.33 7.49 -8.91
N TYR A 199 23.86 8.06 -7.79
CA TYR A 199 22.86 9.13 -7.83
C TYR A 199 23.34 10.41 -8.50
N LEU A 200 24.60 10.81 -8.29
CA LEU A 200 25.16 12.00 -8.95
C LEU A 200 25.28 11.79 -10.46
N ASP A 201 25.66 10.60 -10.90
CA ASP A 201 25.73 10.26 -12.32
C ASP A 201 24.35 10.28 -13.00
N TRP A 202 23.26 10.02 -12.26
CA TRP A 202 21.90 10.15 -12.79
C TRP A 202 21.52 11.58 -13.17
N MET A 203 22.20 12.58 -12.61
CA MET A 203 21.96 13.99 -12.90
C MET A 203 22.52 14.43 -14.27
N GLU A 204 23.36 13.60 -14.88
CA GLU A 204 23.89 13.86 -16.21
C GLU A 204 22.82 13.61 -17.28
N GLU A 205 22.61 14.59 -18.17
CA GLU A 205 21.54 14.54 -19.17
C GLU A 205 21.66 13.33 -20.09
N LYS A 206 22.90 12.99 -20.46
CA LYS A 206 23.24 11.92 -21.42
C LYS A 206 23.34 10.54 -20.80
N ASN A 207 23.16 10.39 -19.48
CA ASN A 207 23.22 9.08 -18.84
C ASN A 207 22.05 8.21 -19.34
N PRO A 208 22.31 7.11 -20.07
CA PRO A 208 21.25 6.24 -20.59
C PRO A 208 20.71 5.27 -19.54
N THR A 209 21.43 5.04 -18.44
CA THR A 209 21.11 4.07 -17.38
C THR A 209 20.43 4.73 -16.17
N LYS A 210 20.10 6.03 -16.22
CA LYS A 210 19.39 6.69 -15.13
C LYS A 210 17.92 6.26 -15.09
N PRO A 211 17.33 6.14 -13.89
CA PRO A 211 15.92 5.85 -13.75
C PRO A 211 15.04 7.00 -14.25
N LEU A 212 13.75 6.71 -14.38
CA LEU A 212 12.74 7.75 -14.41
C LEU A 212 12.76 8.50 -13.06
N LEU A 213 13.10 9.79 -13.08
CA LEU A 213 13.10 10.65 -11.90
C LEU A 213 11.86 11.54 -11.84
N SER A 214 11.49 12.06 -10.65
CA SER A 214 10.29 12.89 -10.43
C SER A 214 10.07 13.96 -11.51
N HIS A 215 11.10 14.73 -11.84
CA HIS A 215 11.04 15.82 -12.84
C HIS A 215 10.73 15.36 -14.27
N GLN A 216 10.75 14.06 -14.55
CA GLN A 216 10.51 13.50 -15.87
C GLN A 216 9.14 12.83 -16.00
N VAL A 217 8.47 12.56 -14.88
CA VAL A 217 7.22 11.79 -14.84
C VAL A 217 6.13 12.45 -15.69
N MET A 218 5.86 13.74 -15.50
CA MET A 218 4.82 14.43 -16.28
C MET A 218 5.04 14.28 -17.79
N LYS A 219 6.28 14.51 -18.25
CA LYS A 219 6.63 14.44 -19.67
C LYS A 219 6.60 13.02 -20.24
N LYS A 220 7.07 12.02 -19.49
CA LYS A 220 7.23 10.65 -19.99
C LYS A 220 6.03 9.75 -19.73
N LYS A 221 5.25 10.03 -18.70
CA LYS A 221 4.18 9.14 -18.20
C LYS A 221 2.80 9.79 -18.12
N VAL A 222 2.67 11.12 -18.21
CA VAL A 222 1.35 11.80 -18.14
C VAL A 222 0.97 12.43 -19.47
N PHE A 223 1.79 13.36 -19.97
CA PHE A 223 1.53 14.11 -21.19
C PHE A 223 1.25 13.25 -22.44
N PRO A 224 1.91 12.09 -22.65
CA PRO A 224 1.62 11.23 -23.80
C PRO A 224 0.19 10.66 -23.82
N HIS A 225 -0.51 10.66 -22.68
CA HIS A 225 -1.86 10.10 -22.55
C HIS A 225 -2.96 11.17 -22.61
N ILE A 226 -2.60 12.45 -22.66
CA ILE A 226 -3.57 13.55 -22.80
C ILE A 226 -4.16 13.52 -24.21
N LYS A 227 -5.48 13.51 -24.30
CA LYS A 227 -6.24 13.46 -25.55
C LYS A 227 -7.33 14.51 -25.54
N GLU A 228 -7.52 15.20 -26.65
CA GLU A 228 -8.57 16.21 -26.79
C GLU A 228 -9.94 15.61 -26.46
N LYS A 229 -10.72 16.28 -25.61
CA LYS A 229 -12.08 15.86 -25.21
C LYS A 229 -12.18 14.50 -24.51
N LYS A 230 -11.06 13.98 -23.99
CA LYS A 230 -11.04 12.81 -23.10
C LYS A 230 -10.28 13.20 -21.82
N PRO A 231 -10.98 13.50 -20.72
CA PRO A 231 -10.33 13.96 -19.50
C PRO A 231 -9.40 12.88 -18.96
N LEU A 232 -8.15 13.26 -18.70
CA LEU A 232 -7.18 12.46 -17.96
C LEU A 232 -7.10 12.97 -16.51
N PHE A 233 -7.22 12.07 -15.55
CA PHE A 233 -7.03 12.40 -14.13
C PHE A 233 -5.64 11.97 -13.69
N PHE A 234 -4.83 12.91 -13.22
CA PHE A 234 -3.53 12.63 -12.60
C PHE A 234 -3.65 12.86 -11.09
N ILE A 235 -3.57 11.78 -10.33
CA ILE A 235 -3.78 11.78 -8.88
C ILE A 235 -2.44 11.53 -8.20
N VAL A 236 -2.02 12.46 -7.35
CA VAL A 236 -0.84 12.34 -6.50
C VAL A 236 -1.31 12.12 -5.06
N ILE A 237 -0.97 10.98 -4.46
CA ILE A 237 -1.21 10.72 -3.05
C ILE A 237 0.11 10.99 -2.32
N ASP A 238 0.14 11.99 -1.46
CA ASP A 238 1.31 12.43 -0.69
C ASP A 238 1.85 11.30 0.17
N ASN A 239 3.18 11.07 0.16
CA ASN A 239 3.83 10.09 1.03
C ASN A 239 3.38 8.63 0.78
N PHE A 240 2.84 8.32 -0.41
CA PHE A 240 2.21 7.04 -0.69
C PHE A 240 3.19 5.97 -1.21
N ARG A 241 3.34 4.88 -0.46
CA ARG A 241 4.33 3.82 -0.72
C ARG A 241 3.82 2.72 -1.64
N LEU A 242 4.78 1.94 -2.16
CA LEU A 242 4.49 0.79 -3.02
C LEU A 242 3.61 -0.26 -2.34
N ASP A 243 3.89 -0.61 -1.08
CA ASP A 243 3.08 -1.58 -0.32
C ASP A 243 1.65 -1.09 -0.09
N GLN A 244 1.46 0.21 0.13
CA GLN A 244 0.12 0.81 0.23
C GLN A 244 -0.62 0.80 -1.12
N TRP A 245 0.09 0.94 -2.24
CA TRP A 245 -0.49 0.72 -3.57
C TRP A 245 -0.98 -0.71 -3.75
N GLU A 246 -0.16 -1.71 -3.41
CA GLU A 246 -0.53 -3.13 -3.57
C GLU A 246 -1.81 -3.48 -2.78
N ASP A 247 -2.01 -2.93 -1.58
CA ASP A 247 -3.26 -3.10 -0.82
C ASP A 247 -4.45 -2.44 -1.54
N ILE A 248 -4.30 -1.20 -1.99
CA ILE A 248 -5.37 -0.44 -2.63
C ILE A 248 -5.71 -0.97 -4.03
N GLU A 249 -4.76 -1.61 -4.72
CA GLU A 249 -4.97 -2.23 -6.03
C GLU A 249 -6.17 -3.19 -6.02
N SER A 250 -6.30 -4.00 -4.95
CA SER A 250 -7.40 -4.94 -4.79
C SER A 250 -8.77 -4.23 -4.73
N ILE A 251 -8.85 -3.08 -4.08
CA ILE A 251 -10.05 -2.27 -3.86
C ILE A 251 -10.50 -1.59 -5.16
N ILE A 252 -9.55 -1.14 -5.98
CA ILE A 252 -9.84 -0.46 -7.26
C ILE A 252 -10.05 -1.44 -8.42
N SER A 253 -9.57 -2.67 -8.29
CA SER A 253 -9.60 -3.68 -9.36
C SER A 253 -10.99 -3.97 -9.92
N PRO A 254 -12.13 -3.87 -9.19
CA PRO A 254 -13.45 -4.06 -9.79
C PRO A 254 -13.83 -2.97 -10.80
N TYR A 255 -13.23 -1.77 -10.71
CA TYR A 255 -13.59 -0.60 -11.52
C TYR A 255 -12.60 -0.32 -12.66
N PHE A 256 -11.32 -0.66 -12.48
CA PHE A 256 -10.28 -0.30 -13.45
C PHE A 256 -9.45 -1.50 -13.91
N ASN A 257 -9.04 -1.45 -15.17
CA ASN A 257 -7.96 -2.27 -15.73
C ASN A 257 -6.64 -1.50 -15.62
N ILE A 258 -5.56 -2.20 -15.25
CA ILE A 258 -4.19 -1.65 -15.25
C ILE A 258 -3.63 -1.71 -16.67
N LYS A 259 -3.31 -0.54 -17.24
CA LYS A 259 -2.65 -0.42 -18.55
C LYS A 259 -1.13 -0.48 -18.44
N ASP A 260 -0.60 0.19 -17.43
CA ASP A 260 0.83 0.25 -17.13
C ASP A 260 0.98 0.33 -15.60
N LYS A 261 1.83 -0.52 -15.03
CA LYS A 261 2.20 -0.50 -13.61
C LYS A 261 3.71 -0.51 -13.53
N GLY A 262 4.27 0.50 -12.88
CA GLY A 262 5.71 0.62 -12.74
C GLY A 262 6.09 1.35 -11.47
N THR A 263 7.38 1.61 -11.35
CA THR A 263 7.92 2.50 -10.32
C THR A 263 8.79 3.55 -10.98
N TYR A 264 9.07 4.60 -10.23
CA TYR A 264 10.07 5.59 -10.58
C TYR A 264 10.81 6.03 -9.31
N TYR A 265 11.86 6.82 -9.48
CA TYR A 265 12.71 7.25 -8.38
C TYR A 265 12.40 8.70 -7.99
N SER A 266 12.03 8.89 -6.73
CA SER A 266 11.94 10.22 -6.14
C SER A 266 13.34 10.87 -6.12
N ILE A 267 13.40 12.17 -6.40
CA ILE A 267 14.65 12.93 -6.28
C ILE A 267 14.99 13.18 -4.80
N LEU A 268 16.27 13.38 -4.50
CA LEU A 268 16.72 13.85 -3.21
C LEU A 268 16.65 15.39 -3.13
N PRO A 269 16.29 15.96 -1.97
CA PRO A 269 15.63 15.31 -0.84
C PRO A 269 14.25 14.73 -1.19
N THR A 270 13.93 13.54 -0.66
CA THR A 270 12.63 12.85 -0.79
C THR A 270 11.55 13.54 0.05
N THR A 271 11.28 14.81 -0.27
CA THR A 271 10.35 15.67 0.45
C THR A 271 9.43 16.37 -0.52
N THR A 272 8.25 16.77 -0.06
CA THR A 272 7.26 17.47 -0.86
C THR A 272 7.85 18.72 -1.53
N ALA A 273 8.60 19.54 -0.77
CA ALA A 273 9.23 20.78 -1.25
C ALA A 273 10.15 20.59 -2.47
N PHE A 274 10.79 19.43 -2.60
CA PHE A 274 11.71 19.14 -3.68
C PHE A 274 11.08 18.22 -4.71
N ALA A 275 10.62 17.03 -4.29
CA ALA A 275 10.15 15.99 -5.20
C ALA A 275 8.82 16.34 -5.88
N ARG A 276 7.86 16.94 -5.17
CA ARG A 276 6.57 17.33 -5.75
C ARG A 276 6.69 18.53 -6.66
N ASN A 277 7.44 19.54 -6.26
CA ASN A 277 7.72 20.69 -7.14
C ASN A 277 8.49 20.26 -8.39
N ALA A 278 9.44 19.32 -8.27
CA ALA A 278 10.10 18.75 -9.42
C ALA A 278 9.13 18.00 -10.33
N LEU A 279 8.24 17.17 -9.76
CA LEU A 279 7.17 16.48 -10.47
C LEU A 279 6.34 17.45 -11.32
N PHE A 280 5.78 18.50 -10.72
CA PHE A 280 4.89 19.42 -11.43
C PHE A 280 5.62 20.37 -12.38
N SER A 281 6.80 20.88 -12.01
CA SER A 281 7.56 21.83 -12.83
C SER A 281 8.28 21.19 -14.03
N GLY A 282 8.52 19.87 -13.95
CA GLY A 282 9.37 19.15 -14.89
C GLY A 282 10.83 19.60 -14.85
N MET A 283 11.30 20.11 -13.71
CA MET A 283 12.65 20.67 -13.51
C MET A 283 13.29 20.12 -12.25
N MET A 284 14.63 20.15 -12.22
CA MET A 284 15.36 19.93 -10.97
C MET A 284 15.32 21.19 -10.08
N PRO A 285 15.43 21.05 -8.75
CA PRO A 285 15.40 22.17 -7.80
C PRO A 285 16.34 23.34 -8.11
N MET A 286 17.56 23.07 -8.57
CA MET A 286 18.50 24.12 -8.97
C MET A 286 17.97 24.97 -10.14
N ASP A 287 17.30 24.36 -11.12
CA ASP A 287 16.74 25.07 -12.27
C ASP A 287 15.50 25.87 -11.87
N MET A 288 14.68 25.34 -10.96
CA MET A 288 13.55 26.08 -10.37
C MET A 288 14.05 27.36 -9.68
N ALA A 289 15.01 27.22 -8.76
CA ALA A 289 15.60 28.35 -8.04
C ALA A 289 16.28 29.36 -8.97
N ARG A 290 16.91 28.89 -10.05
CA ARG A 290 17.64 29.75 -10.99
C ARG A 290 16.72 30.52 -11.94
N PHE A 291 15.75 29.86 -12.55
CA PHE A 291 14.92 30.44 -13.62
C PHE A 291 13.62 31.05 -13.10
N TYR A 292 13.15 30.61 -11.93
CA TYR A 292 11.89 31.03 -11.33
C TYR A 292 12.05 31.32 -9.83
N PRO A 293 12.97 32.21 -9.42
CA PRO A 293 13.28 32.46 -8.01
C PRO A 293 12.08 32.95 -7.20
N ASN A 294 11.09 33.60 -7.83
CA ASN A 294 9.89 34.11 -7.16
C ASN A 294 8.91 33.00 -6.73
N PHE A 295 9.03 31.80 -7.30
CA PHE A 295 8.20 30.64 -6.97
C PHE A 295 8.98 29.60 -6.14
N TRP A 296 10.29 29.81 -5.95
CA TRP A 296 11.13 28.96 -5.15
C TRP A 296 11.21 29.50 -3.72
N GLU A 297 10.65 28.74 -2.78
CA GLU A 297 10.71 29.04 -1.35
C GLU A 297 11.86 28.24 -0.72
N ASP A 298 12.85 28.94 -0.17
CA ASP A 298 13.92 28.31 0.61
C ASP A 298 13.37 27.77 1.94
N GLU A 299 13.96 26.68 2.46
CA GLU A 299 13.43 25.97 3.64
C GLU A 299 13.32 26.79 4.94
N ASP A 300 13.99 27.95 5.00
CA ASP A 300 14.03 28.87 6.16
C ASP A 300 12.81 29.82 6.23
N SER A 301 11.88 29.78 5.27
CA SER A 301 10.69 30.63 5.31
C SER A 301 9.61 30.09 6.26
N ASP A 302 9.07 30.95 7.14
CA ASP A 302 7.93 30.67 8.02
C ASP A 302 6.58 30.52 7.26
N GLU A 303 6.56 30.77 5.95
CA GLU A 303 5.40 30.61 5.08
C GLU A 303 5.25 29.16 4.57
N GLY A 304 4.02 28.76 4.22
CA GLY A 304 3.68 27.38 3.89
C GLY A 304 4.52 26.83 2.73
N LYS A 305 5.14 25.67 2.90
CA LYS A 305 5.97 25.06 1.86
C LYS A 305 5.07 24.45 0.77
N ASN A 306 5.31 24.78 -0.51
CA ASN A 306 4.54 24.32 -1.69
C ASN A 306 3.28 25.13 -2.03
N ASN A 307 3.39 26.46 -2.09
CA ASN A 307 2.27 27.32 -2.47
C ASN A 307 2.03 27.45 -3.99
N PHE A 308 3.03 27.08 -4.81
CA PHE A 308 3.04 27.39 -6.25
C PHE A 308 2.92 26.16 -7.16
N GLU A 309 2.34 25.06 -6.68
CA GLU A 309 2.23 23.79 -7.42
C GLU A 309 1.41 23.93 -8.72
N GLU A 310 0.33 24.72 -8.68
CA GLU A 310 -0.49 25.00 -9.86
C GLU A 310 0.29 25.83 -10.89
N GLU A 311 1.07 26.82 -10.44
CA GLU A 311 1.95 27.64 -11.27
C GLU A 311 3.05 26.78 -11.91
N TRP A 312 3.64 25.85 -11.16
CA TRP A 312 4.62 24.90 -11.69
C TRP A 312 4.04 24.03 -12.81
N LEU A 313 2.81 23.53 -12.62
CA LEU A 313 2.10 22.77 -13.65
C LEU A 313 1.89 23.63 -14.91
N LYS A 314 1.44 24.88 -14.78
CA LYS A 314 1.25 25.81 -15.91
C LYS A 314 2.56 26.03 -16.67
N ILE A 315 3.65 26.33 -15.97
CA ILE A 315 5.00 26.49 -16.56
C ILE A 315 5.41 25.24 -17.34
N ASN A 316 5.17 24.05 -16.78
CA ASN A 316 5.55 22.79 -17.42
C ASN A 316 4.74 22.51 -18.69
N LEU A 317 3.44 22.78 -18.67
CA LEU A 317 2.57 22.67 -19.85
C LEU A 317 3.01 23.63 -20.97
N GLU A 318 3.32 24.89 -20.63
CA GLU A 318 3.82 25.88 -21.57
C GLU A 318 5.17 25.47 -22.18
N LYS A 319 6.12 25.03 -21.35
CA LYS A 319 7.44 24.55 -21.81
C LYS A 319 7.34 23.37 -22.76
N ASN A 320 6.35 22.49 -22.57
CA ASN A 320 6.09 21.34 -23.44
C ASN A 320 5.11 21.66 -24.59
N ARG A 321 4.71 22.93 -24.74
CA ARG A 321 3.82 23.41 -25.82
C ARG A 321 2.49 22.66 -25.88
N LEU A 322 1.87 22.46 -24.72
CA LEU A 322 0.57 21.78 -24.57
C LEU A 322 -0.51 22.83 -24.24
N PRO A 323 -1.19 23.41 -25.24
CA PRO A 323 -2.26 24.40 -25.04
C PRO A 323 -3.58 23.70 -24.65
N ILE A 324 -3.56 22.99 -23.53
CA ILE A 324 -4.67 22.18 -23.05
C ILE A 324 -5.43 22.90 -21.93
N LYS A 325 -6.69 22.53 -21.73
CA LYS A 325 -7.43 22.99 -20.55
C LYS A 325 -7.10 22.07 -19.38
N SER A 326 -6.59 22.64 -18.28
CA SER A 326 -6.23 21.87 -17.09
C SER A 326 -6.76 22.47 -15.79
N SER A 327 -6.87 21.65 -14.74
CA SER A 327 -7.14 22.11 -13.37
C SER A 327 -6.18 21.48 -12.36
N TYR A 328 -5.96 22.17 -11.24
CA TYR A 328 -5.20 21.69 -10.10
C TYR A 328 -6.04 21.79 -8.83
N ASN A 329 -6.07 20.73 -8.01
CA ASN A 329 -6.80 20.73 -6.74
C ASN A 329 -5.95 20.06 -5.66
N LYS A 330 -5.72 20.77 -4.55
CA LYS A 330 -5.03 20.23 -3.36
C LYS A 330 -6.05 19.92 -2.27
N ILE A 331 -6.09 18.66 -1.83
CA ILE A 331 -7.05 18.11 -0.87
C ILE A 331 -6.30 17.72 0.41
N ILE A 332 -6.37 18.63 1.37
CA ILE A 332 -5.77 18.48 2.71
C ILE A 332 -6.85 18.04 3.70
N GLN A 333 -8.09 18.49 3.52
CA GLN A 333 -9.20 18.23 4.42
C GLN A 333 -10.38 17.55 3.71
N ALA A 334 -11.14 16.76 4.46
CA ALA A 334 -12.29 16.01 3.94
C ALA A 334 -13.34 16.88 3.24
N HIS A 335 -13.55 18.12 3.70
CA HIS A 335 -14.51 19.03 3.08
C HIS A 335 -14.08 19.49 1.67
N GLN A 336 -12.77 19.62 1.42
CA GLN A 336 -12.23 19.94 0.10
C GLN A 336 -12.47 18.77 -0.87
N GLY A 337 -12.30 17.53 -0.39
CA GLY A 337 -12.62 16.33 -1.15
C GLY A 337 -14.11 16.25 -1.53
N LYS A 338 -15.01 16.66 -0.63
CA LYS A 338 -16.45 16.77 -0.95
C LYS A 338 -16.72 17.83 -2.02
N ALA A 339 -16.09 19.00 -1.93
CA ALA A 339 -16.23 20.05 -2.94
C ALA A 339 -15.77 19.58 -4.34
N VAL A 340 -14.68 18.80 -4.41
CA VAL A 340 -14.22 18.15 -5.65
C VAL A 340 -15.32 17.23 -6.21
N LEU A 341 -15.96 16.41 -5.39
CA LEU A 341 -17.04 15.51 -5.83
C LEU A 341 -18.27 16.26 -6.33
N GLU A 342 -18.65 17.37 -5.69
CA GLU A 342 -19.78 18.22 -6.11
C GLU A 342 -19.51 18.90 -7.46
N GLN A 343 -18.26 19.30 -7.69
CA GLN A 343 -17.83 19.98 -8.93
C GLN A 343 -17.38 19.02 -10.03
N PHE A 344 -17.56 17.71 -9.86
CA PHE A 344 -17.01 16.68 -10.77
C PHE A 344 -17.31 16.93 -12.26
N HIS A 345 -18.52 17.39 -12.58
CA HIS A 345 -18.94 17.69 -13.94
C HIS A 345 -18.07 18.75 -14.65
N THR A 346 -17.42 19.65 -13.89
CA THR A 346 -16.51 20.67 -14.43
C THR A 346 -15.19 20.07 -14.89
N PHE A 347 -14.70 19.02 -14.21
CA PHE A 347 -13.45 18.32 -14.55
C PHE A 347 -13.54 17.59 -15.88
N LEU A 348 -14.74 17.12 -16.25
CA LEU A 348 -14.97 16.47 -17.54
C LEU A 348 -14.76 17.40 -18.74
N GLN A 349 -14.73 18.71 -18.51
CA GLN A 349 -14.45 19.70 -19.56
C GLN A 349 -12.95 19.97 -19.77
N ASN A 350 -12.08 19.47 -18.88
CA ASN A 350 -10.65 19.66 -18.95
C ASN A 350 -10.00 18.47 -19.66
N ASP A 351 -8.88 18.68 -20.35
CA ASP A 351 -8.08 17.60 -20.92
C ASP A 351 -7.22 16.93 -19.84
N LEU A 352 -6.79 17.68 -18.82
CA LEU A 352 -6.00 17.19 -17.69
C LEU A 352 -6.52 17.73 -16.36
N ASN A 353 -6.84 16.84 -15.42
CA ASN A 353 -7.21 17.19 -14.05
C ASN A 353 -6.15 16.66 -13.09
N VAL A 354 -5.47 17.54 -12.38
CA VAL A 354 -4.47 17.18 -11.36
C VAL A 354 -5.10 17.31 -9.98
N LEU A 355 -4.99 16.25 -9.17
CA LEU A 355 -5.46 16.23 -7.79
C LEU A 355 -4.37 15.71 -6.86
N VAL A 356 -4.16 16.40 -5.74
CA VAL A 356 -3.18 16.03 -4.72
C VAL A 356 -3.88 15.74 -3.40
N TYR A 357 -3.71 14.55 -2.85
CA TYR A 357 -4.29 14.12 -1.58
C TYR A 357 -3.21 13.98 -0.51
N ASN A 358 -3.33 14.74 0.59
CA ASN A 358 -2.28 14.82 1.62
C ASN A 358 -2.48 13.90 2.84
N PHE A 359 -3.53 13.07 2.87
CA PHE A 359 -3.93 12.37 4.08
C PHE A 359 -2.84 11.44 4.65
N VAL A 360 -2.17 10.66 3.80
CA VAL A 360 -1.17 9.68 4.26
C VAL A 360 0.00 10.38 4.96
N ASP A 361 0.48 11.49 4.40
CA ASP A 361 1.50 12.34 5.02
C ASP A 361 1.02 12.96 6.35
N MET A 362 -0.22 13.43 6.40
CA MET A 362 -0.83 13.93 7.64
C MET A 362 -0.87 12.85 8.74
N VAL A 363 -1.13 11.60 8.39
CA VAL A 363 -1.09 10.47 9.34
C VAL A 363 0.34 10.20 9.81
N SER A 364 1.31 10.21 8.91
CA SER A 364 2.74 10.07 9.23
C SER A 364 3.20 11.12 10.25
N HIS A 365 2.84 12.39 10.02
CA HIS A 365 3.11 13.49 10.95
C HIS A 365 2.34 13.36 12.27
N ALA A 366 1.04 13.10 12.21
CA ALA A 366 0.21 12.94 13.41
C ALA A 366 0.69 11.80 14.31
N ARG A 367 1.27 10.74 13.74
CA ARG A 367 1.87 9.64 14.51
C ARG A 367 3.07 10.08 15.35
N THR A 368 3.82 11.07 14.89
CA THR A 368 4.96 11.66 15.62
C THR A 368 4.47 12.47 16.81
N ASP A 369 3.43 13.27 16.62
CA ASP A 369 2.97 14.24 17.63
C ASP A 369 1.88 13.69 18.57
N MET A 370 1.12 12.69 18.13
CA MET A 370 -0.05 12.17 18.85
C MET A 370 0.14 10.71 19.26
N LYS A 371 0.20 10.47 20.57
CA LYS A 371 0.32 9.12 21.15
C LYS A 371 -0.76 8.16 20.64
N MET A 372 -2.00 8.63 20.52
CA MET A 372 -3.14 7.81 20.05
C MET A 372 -2.89 7.22 18.65
N ILE A 373 -2.39 8.02 17.70
CA ILE A 373 -2.12 7.55 16.34
C ILE A 373 -0.95 6.56 16.32
N ARG A 374 0.06 6.76 17.19
CA ARG A 374 1.17 5.81 17.37
C ARG A 374 0.70 4.44 17.87
N GLU A 375 -0.30 4.40 18.75
CA GLU A 375 -0.92 3.14 19.22
C GLU A 375 -1.82 2.48 18.16
N LEU A 376 -2.44 3.26 17.26
CA LEU A 376 -3.26 2.75 16.16
C LEU A 376 -2.42 2.19 14.99
N ALA A 377 -1.23 2.75 14.76
CA ALA A 377 -0.31 2.31 13.73
C ALA A 377 1.09 2.01 14.33
N PRO A 378 1.25 0.98 15.18
CA PRO A 378 2.51 0.68 15.85
C PRO A 378 3.61 0.19 14.89
N ASP A 379 3.23 -0.39 13.75
CA ASP A 379 4.12 -0.98 12.77
C ASP A 379 3.70 -0.71 11.30
N GLU A 380 4.47 -1.27 10.36
CA GLU A 380 4.26 -1.14 8.91
C GLU A 380 2.88 -1.69 8.50
N SER A 381 2.52 -2.87 9.03
CA SER A 381 1.25 -3.53 8.74
C SER A 381 0.05 -2.70 9.18
N ALA A 382 0.07 -2.20 10.41
CA ALA A 382 -1.00 -1.35 10.94
C ALA A 382 -1.07 0.01 10.24
N TYR A 383 0.07 0.60 9.87
CA TYR A 383 0.11 1.84 9.08
C TYR A 383 -0.51 1.64 7.68
N ARG A 384 -0.23 0.51 7.04
CA ARG A 384 -0.81 0.13 5.76
C ARG A 384 -2.31 -0.12 5.86
N SER A 385 -2.75 -0.87 6.87
CA SER A 385 -4.18 -1.10 7.18
C SER A 385 -4.95 0.19 7.43
N LEU A 386 -4.37 1.13 8.18
CA LEU A 386 -4.97 2.46 8.41
C LEU A 386 -5.14 3.25 7.10
N THR A 387 -4.15 3.15 6.20
CA THR A 387 -4.19 3.78 4.88
C THR A 387 -5.29 3.17 4.00
N SER A 388 -5.38 1.84 3.98
CA SER A 388 -6.41 1.11 3.25
C SER A 388 -7.83 1.47 3.75
N SER A 389 -8.04 1.44 5.07
CA SER A 389 -9.32 1.83 5.69
C SER A 389 -9.70 3.28 5.41
N TRP A 390 -8.74 4.20 5.43
CA TRP A 390 -9.00 5.58 5.00
C TRP A 390 -9.45 5.62 3.55
N PHE A 391 -8.73 4.94 2.66
CA PHE A 391 -9.00 4.98 1.23
C PHE A 391 -10.42 4.53 0.91
N GLU A 392 -10.87 3.39 1.46
CA GLU A 392 -12.23 2.86 1.27
C GLU A 392 -13.35 3.83 1.66
N HIS A 393 -13.09 4.69 2.65
CA HIS A 393 -14.04 5.68 3.16
C HIS A 393 -13.74 7.11 2.70
N SER A 394 -12.78 7.28 1.79
CA SER A 394 -12.30 8.60 1.36
C SER A 394 -13.13 9.16 0.20
N SER A 395 -13.11 10.49 0.07
CA SER A 395 -13.57 11.17 -1.15
C SER A 395 -12.76 10.79 -2.39
N LEU A 396 -11.55 10.25 -2.23
CA LEU A 396 -10.72 9.80 -3.36
C LEU A 396 -11.31 8.55 -4.00
N PHE A 397 -11.74 7.57 -3.20
CA PHE A 397 -12.36 6.36 -3.74
C PHE A 397 -13.71 6.67 -4.42
N GLU A 398 -14.52 7.53 -3.83
CA GLU A 398 -15.76 8.02 -4.47
C GLU A 398 -15.48 8.80 -5.76
N LEU A 399 -14.38 9.55 -5.82
CA LEU A 399 -13.95 10.23 -7.03
C LEU A 399 -13.56 9.22 -8.11
N LEU A 400 -12.80 8.17 -7.76
CA LEU A 400 -12.41 7.11 -8.69
C LEU A 400 -13.62 6.40 -9.29
N LYS A 401 -14.66 6.12 -8.50
CA LYS A 401 -15.93 5.58 -9.01
C LYS A 401 -16.59 6.52 -10.02
N LYS A 402 -16.66 7.82 -9.72
CA LYS A 402 -17.18 8.83 -10.67
C LYS A 402 -16.35 8.91 -11.96
N ILE A 403 -15.02 8.80 -11.86
CA ILE A 403 -14.13 8.80 -13.02
C ILE A 403 -14.38 7.55 -13.88
N HIS A 404 -14.54 6.39 -13.25
CA HIS A 404 -14.94 5.15 -13.91
C HIS A 404 -16.25 5.30 -14.67
N ASP A 405 -17.30 5.79 -14.00
CA ASP A 405 -18.63 5.96 -14.60
C ASP A 405 -18.63 6.94 -15.77
N ALA A 406 -17.72 7.91 -15.76
CA ALA A 406 -17.51 8.87 -16.84
C ALA A 406 -16.66 8.31 -18.01
N GLY A 407 -16.12 7.09 -17.89
CA GLY A 407 -15.29 6.46 -18.91
C GLY A 407 -13.92 7.13 -19.10
N ALA A 408 -13.39 7.75 -18.05
CA ALA A 408 -12.15 8.52 -18.10
C ALA A 408 -10.95 7.77 -17.50
N GLU A 409 -9.74 8.08 -17.99
CA GLU A 409 -8.50 7.40 -17.56
C GLU A 409 -7.89 8.09 -16.34
N VAL A 410 -7.18 7.32 -15.51
CA VAL A 410 -6.51 7.81 -14.30
C VAL A 410 -5.05 7.38 -14.29
N ILE A 411 -4.15 8.27 -13.89
CA ILE A 411 -2.78 7.92 -13.51
C ILE A 411 -2.62 8.26 -12.03
N ILE A 412 -2.23 7.28 -11.22
CA ILE A 412 -2.00 7.43 -9.78
C ILE A 412 -0.51 7.31 -9.48
N THR A 413 0.01 8.19 -8.64
CA THR A 413 1.40 8.18 -8.19
C THR A 413 1.54 8.84 -6.82
N THR A 414 2.75 8.87 -6.28
CA THR A 414 3.17 9.76 -5.17
C THR A 414 4.29 10.69 -5.65
N ASP A 415 4.79 11.56 -4.78
CA ASP A 415 6.05 12.31 -4.91
C ASP A 415 7.24 11.67 -4.16
N HIS A 416 6.99 11.06 -3.00
CA HIS A 416 7.96 10.28 -2.22
C HIS A 416 7.23 9.25 -1.35
N GLY A 417 7.98 8.31 -0.77
CA GLY A 417 7.47 7.45 0.30
C GLY A 417 8.00 7.88 1.67
N THR A 418 8.13 6.91 2.58
CA THR A 418 8.54 7.15 3.97
C THR A 418 9.20 5.92 4.58
N LYS A 419 10.10 6.14 5.53
CA LYS A 419 10.79 5.09 6.28
C LYS A 419 10.48 5.20 7.77
N ARG A 420 10.15 4.07 8.40
CA ARG A 420 10.15 3.97 9.86
C ARG A 420 11.58 4.05 10.39
N VAL A 421 11.90 5.13 11.10
CA VAL A 421 13.26 5.39 11.59
C VAL A 421 13.48 4.82 12.99
N ASN A 422 14.68 4.31 13.24
CA ASN A 422 15.00 3.67 14.50
C ASN A 422 16.39 4.04 15.04
N LYS A 423 17.37 4.26 14.14
CA LYS A 423 18.76 4.50 14.54
C LYS A 423 19.05 6.00 14.60
N PRO A 424 19.25 6.59 15.80
CA PRO A 424 19.61 8.00 15.88
C PRO A 424 21.04 8.21 15.39
N TYR A 425 21.25 9.33 14.74
CA TYR A 425 22.53 9.70 14.15
C TYR A 425 22.88 11.14 14.52
N ARG A 426 24.04 11.33 15.16
CA ARG A 426 24.47 12.63 15.65
C ARG A 426 24.97 13.49 14.51
N ILE A 427 24.41 14.70 14.40
CA ILE A 427 24.92 15.74 13.51
C ILE A 427 24.97 17.06 14.25
N ILE A 428 26.06 17.81 14.03
CA ILE A 428 26.27 19.13 14.59
C ILE A 428 26.34 20.12 13.43
N GLY A 429 25.61 21.21 13.52
CA GLY A 429 25.71 22.32 12.58
C GLY A 429 25.38 23.64 13.24
N ASP A 430 25.39 24.71 12.44
CA ASP A 430 25.04 26.04 12.92
C ASP A 430 23.51 26.20 13.12
N LYS A 431 23.07 27.41 13.49
CA LYS A 431 21.64 27.69 13.74
C LYS A 431 20.78 27.70 12.47
N ASN A 432 21.40 27.76 11.29
CA ASN A 432 20.71 27.91 10.00
C ASN A 432 20.63 26.56 9.27
N VAL A 433 20.71 25.45 10.02
CA VAL A 433 20.56 24.11 9.47
C VAL A 433 19.09 23.74 9.42
N THR A 434 18.67 23.17 8.31
CA THR A 434 17.28 22.71 8.11
C THR A 434 16.79 21.78 9.21
N THR A 435 15.50 21.80 9.50
CA THR A 435 14.90 21.07 10.63
C THR A 435 14.58 19.61 10.31
N ASN A 436 14.48 19.22 9.02
CA ASN A 436 14.16 17.87 8.57
C ASN A 436 15.06 16.80 9.22
N LEU A 437 14.49 15.63 9.56
CA LEU A 437 15.19 14.58 10.31
C LEU A 437 15.95 13.58 9.43
N ARG A 438 15.66 13.53 8.14
CA ARG A 438 16.29 12.62 7.18
C ARG A 438 17.28 13.31 6.25
N TYR A 439 17.28 14.63 6.19
CA TYR A 439 18.34 15.38 5.52
C TYR A 439 18.65 16.69 6.23
N LYS A 440 19.88 17.18 6.03
CA LYS A 440 20.36 18.46 6.53
C LYS A 440 21.03 19.23 5.43
N GLN A 441 20.69 20.51 5.31
CA GLN A 441 21.40 21.48 4.48
C GLN A 441 22.02 22.53 5.40
N GLY A 442 23.29 22.86 5.22
CA GLY A 442 23.95 23.87 6.05
C GLY A 442 25.44 24.02 5.78
N LYS A 443 26.08 24.91 6.55
CA LYS A 443 27.53 25.10 6.56
C LYS A 443 28.15 24.31 7.71
N ASN A 444 29.40 23.87 7.54
CA ASN A 444 30.23 23.28 8.60
C ASN A 444 29.53 22.14 9.36
N LEU A 445 28.77 21.30 8.65
CA LEU A 445 28.12 20.13 9.23
C LEU A 445 29.21 19.13 9.69
N ASN A 446 29.15 18.75 10.96
CA ASN A 446 30.07 17.80 11.57
C ASN A 446 29.31 16.53 11.98
N PHE A 447 29.79 15.40 11.49
CA PHE A 447 29.19 14.07 11.64
C PHE A 447 30.27 12.98 11.43
N GLU A 448 29.99 11.76 11.88
CA GLU A 448 30.87 10.60 11.66
C GLU A 448 30.79 10.11 10.19
N GLN A 449 31.85 9.54 9.63
CA GLN A 449 31.77 9.08 8.23
C GLN A 449 31.04 7.74 8.10
N GLY A 450 30.44 7.48 6.94
CA GLY A 450 29.96 6.15 6.52
C GLY A 450 28.44 5.91 6.61
N LYS A 451 27.74 6.54 7.57
CA LYS A 451 26.29 6.32 7.81
C LYS A 451 25.38 7.44 7.29
N VAL A 452 25.90 8.25 6.38
CA VAL A 452 25.18 9.31 5.67
C VAL A 452 25.59 9.30 4.19
N PHE A 453 24.81 9.95 3.35
CA PHE A 453 25.19 10.33 1.99
C PHE A 453 25.44 11.85 1.96
N GLU A 454 26.70 12.24 1.77
CA GLU A 454 27.11 13.65 1.73
C GLU A 454 27.27 14.12 0.28
N ILE A 455 26.60 15.22 -0.05
CA ILE A 455 26.77 15.94 -1.31
C ILE A 455 27.45 17.27 -1.00
N LYS A 456 28.76 17.32 -1.25
CA LYS A 456 29.62 18.48 -0.95
C LYS A 456 29.37 19.67 -1.88
N LYS A 457 28.95 19.39 -3.11
CA LYS A 457 28.64 20.38 -4.14
C LYS A 457 27.19 20.19 -4.57
N PRO A 458 26.24 20.96 -4.01
CA PRO A 458 24.82 20.83 -4.34
C PRO A 458 24.54 20.84 -5.85
N GLU A 459 25.32 21.61 -6.61
CA GLU A 459 25.25 21.71 -8.07
C GLU A 459 25.39 20.36 -8.80
N ASP A 460 26.21 19.43 -8.26
CA ASP A 460 26.42 18.10 -8.84
C ASP A 460 25.13 17.26 -8.74
N ALA A 461 24.33 17.50 -7.71
CA ALA A 461 23.02 16.89 -7.50
C ALA A 461 21.85 17.70 -8.11
N LYS A 462 22.15 18.78 -8.86
CA LYS A 462 21.17 19.77 -9.33
C LYS A 462 20.29 20.33 -8.21
N LEU A 463 20.89 20.56 -7.05
CA LEU A 463 20.26 21.18 -5.88
C LEU A 463 20.67 22.66 -5.73
N PRO A 464 19.76 23.51 -5.23
CA PRO A 464 20.06 24.90 -4.96
C PRO A 464 21.06 25.03 -3.81
N ARG A 465 21.83 26.11 -3.87
CA ARG A 465 22.89 26.42 -2.93
C ARG A 465 22.59 27.75 -2.26
N LEU A 466 22.24 27.71 -0.98
CA LEU A 466 22.01 28.91 -0.17
C LEU A 466 23.30 29.74 -0.02
N ASN A 467 24.46 29.08 0.08
CA ASN A 467 25.75 29.73 0.31
C ASN A 467 26.95 28.98 -0.30
N VAL A 468 28.08 29.68 -0.48
CA VAL A 468 29.35 29.15 -1.04
C VAL A 468 29.96 27.98 -0.23
N SER A 469 29.42 27.59 0.92
CA SER A 469 29.88 26.39 1.65
C SER A 469 28.74 25.47 2.09
N SER A 470 27.57 25.61 1.46
CA SER A 470 26.43 24.74 1.74
C SER A 470 26.69 23.33 1.23
N THR A 471 26.51 22.35 2.11
CA THR A 471 26.48 20.93 1.77
C THR A 471 25.10 20.35 2.09
N TYR A 472 24.76 19.24 1.46
CA TYR A 472 23.60 18.43 1.83
C TYR A 472 24.10 17.10 2.42
N VAL A 473 23.44 16.67 3.48
CA VAL A 473 23.72 15.39 4.14
C VAL A 473 22.40 14.66 4.31
N PHE A 474 22.32 13.46 3.74
CA PHE A 474 21.14 12.61 3.79
C PHE A 474 21.37 11.44 4.73
N ALA A 475 20.41 11.17 5.60
CA ALA A 475 20.33 9.93 6.35
C ALA A 475 20.02 8.79 5.38
N VAL A 476 20.62 7.63 5.64
CA VAL A 476 20.44 6.41 4.84
C VAL A 476 19.79 5.32 5.71
N GLU A 477 19.33 4.22 5.12
CA GLU A 477 18.69 3.12 5.86
C GLU A 477 17.55 3.65 6.77
N ASP A 478 17.45 3.20 8.02
CA ASP A 478 16.53 3.65 9.06
C ASP A 478 17.15 4.71 10.02
N TYR A 479 18.22 5.39 9.61
CA TYR A 479 18.86 6.44 10.42
C TYR A 479 18.06 7.75 10.44
N PHE A 480 18.14 8.52 11.52
CA PHE A 480 17.60 9.88 11.58
C PHE A 480 18.52 10.82 12.36
N PHE A 481 18.57 12.09 11.96
CA PHE A 481 19.40 13.09 12.58
C PHE A 481 18.84 13.53 13.93
N ALA A 482 19.68 13.50 14.96
CA ALA A 482 19.37 14.02 16.28
C ALA A 482 20.47 14.98 16.75
N TYR A 483 20.06 16.18 17.17
CA TYR A 483 20.97 17.21 17.68
C TYR A 483 21.56 16.80 19.04
N PRO A 484 22.80 17.22 19.37
CA PRO A 484 23.41 16.95 20.67
C PRO A 484 22.61 17.54 21.83
N ASN A 485 22.00 18.70 21.61
CA ASN A 485 21.19 19.39 22.61
C ASN A 485 19.90 18.61 22.85
N ASN A 486 19.71 18.15 24.09
CA ASN A 486 18.58 17.30 24.47
C ASN A 486 18.46 16.02 23.63
N TYR A 487 19.61 15.43 23.26
CA TYR A 487 19.72 14.26 22.38
C TYR A 487 18.76 13.12 22.80
N ASN A 488 18.80 12.70 24.06
CA ASN A 488 17.97 11.57 24.54
C ASN A 488 16.47 11.83 24.40
N TYR A 489 16.02 13.09 24.60
CA TYR A 489 14.62 13.45 24.41
C TYR A 489 14.22 13.28 22.94
N TYR A 490 14.97 13.88 22.00
CA TYR A 490 14.65 13.81 20.58
C TYR A 490 14.78 12.39 20.03
N VAL A 491 15.75 11.62 20.50
CA VAL A 491 15.86 10.20 20.15
C VAL A 491 14.60 9.45 20.57
N ASN A 492 14.16 9.59 21.83
CA ASN A 492 12.95 8.91 22.30
C ASN A 492 11.67 9.42 21.61
N PHE A 493 11.63 10.69 21.23
CA PHE A 493 10.49 11.31 20.58
C PHE A 493 10.32 10.80 19.14
N TYR A 494 11.40 10.78 18.34
CA TYR A 494 11.36 10.44 16.92
C TYR A 494 11.65 8.97 16.59
N LYS A 495 12.21 8.19 17.51
CA LYS A 495 12.36 6.74 17.31
C LYS A 495 11.00 6.11 17.02
N ASP A 496 10.99 5.14 16.11
CA ASP A 496 9.77 4.47 15.65
C ASP A 496 8.74 5.42 15.02
N THR A 497 9.14 6.54 14.44
CA THR A 497 8.25 7.40 13.61
C THR A 497 8.50 7.16 12.14
N PHE A 498 7.53 7.51 11.29
CA PHE A 498 7.69 7.51 9.84
C PHE A 498 8.26 8.85 9.40
N GLN A 499 9.37 8.84 8.68
CA GLN A 499 10.08 10.04 8.25
C GLN A 499 10.50 9.91 6.80
N HIS A 500 10.65 11.06 6.13
CA HIS A 500 11.06 11.14 4.74
C HIS A 500 12.08 12.28 4.54
N GLY A 501 12.77 12.26 3.41
CA GLY A 501 13.81 13.24 3.03
C GLY A 501 15.18 12.61 2.77
N GLY A 502 15.37 11.35 3.13
CA GLY A 502 16.63 10.61 3.04
C GLY A 502 16.65 9.56 1.94
N VAL A 503 17.52 8.56 2.13
CA VAL A 503 17.77 7.46 1.20
C VAL A 503 17.33 6.14 1.84
N SER A 504 16.27 5.55 1.31
CA SER A 504 15.83 4.19 1.57
C SER A 504 15.02 3.69 0.38
N LEU A 505 14.84 2.36 0.27
CA LEU A 505 13.99 1.77 -0.77
C LEU A 505 12.58 2.37 -0.70
N GLU A 506 12.03 2.46 0.52
CA GLU A 506 10.68 2.92 0.78
C GLU A 506 10.47 4.42 0.52
N GLU A 507 11.49 5.26 0.65
CA GLU A 507 11.40 6.69 0.33
C GLU A 507 11.55 6.97 -1.17
N MET A 508 12.49 6.27 -1.83
CA MET A 508 12.93 6.61 -3.17
C MET A 508 12.20 5.85 -4.28
N ILE A 509 11.88 4.58 -4.09
CA ILE A 509 11.24 3.76 -5.13
C ILE A 509 9.74 3.81 -4.94
N ILE A 510 9.04 4.48 -5.85
CA ILE A 510 7.65 4.85 -5.65
C ILE A 510 6.74 4.46 -6.81
N PRO A 511 5.47 4.10 -6.53
CA PRO A 511 4.57 3.54 -7.54
C PRO A 511 4.09 4.61 -8.54
N ILE A 512 3.89 4.19 -9.78
CA ILE A 512 3.12 4.92 -10.78
C ILE A 512 2.29 3.94 -11.60
N VAL A 513 0.98 4.18 -11.66
CA VAL A 513 0.04 3.27 -12.32
C VAL A 513 -0.94 4.01 -13.22
N HIS A 514 -1.08 3.53 -14.46
CA HIS A 514 -2.05 4.00 -15.43
C HIS A 514 -3.24 3.04 -15.48
N LEU A 515 -4.42 3.59 -15.23
CA LEU A 515 -5.68 2.90 -15.12
C LEU A 515 -6.63 3.33 -16.25
N SER A 516 -7.34 2.36 -16.79
CA SER A 516 -8.49 2.59 -17.68
C SER A 516 -9.76 1.98 -17.11
N PRO A 517 -10.92 2.62 -17.27
CA PRO A 517 -12.18 2.11 -16.76
C PRO A 517 -12.52 0.76 -17.41
N LYS A 518 -13.20 -0.12 -16.67
CA LYS A 518 -13.63 -1.44 -17.12
C LYS A 518 -14.85 -1.42 -18.01
#